data_AF-A0A4D6LM18-F1
#
_entry.id   AF-A0A4D6LM18-F1
#
_cell.length_a   1.000
_cell.length_b   1.000
_cell.length_c   1.000
_cell.angle_alpha   90.00
_cell.angle_beta   90.00
_cell.angle_gamma   90.00
#
_symmetry.space_group_name_H-M   'P 1'
#
loop_
_entity.id
_entity.type
_entity.pdbx_description
1 polymer ?
#
loop_
_entity_poly.entity_id
_entity_poly.type
_entity_poly.pdbx_seq_one_letter_code
_entity_poly.pdbx_strand_id
1 'polypeptide(L)'
;MLSWSVIEFGGLMKGELQNARVAIRWATDYLLKATAHPNTIYVQVRDAKKDHSCWERPEDMDTPRSVFKIDANTPGSKFVTETVVALATASLVFRRTDPTYSKVLARKAIKVFQFVDKYMGSYSNALKPFVCPFYCSYSGCQLLWGATKLHKATKNPMYLNYIKLMARSLELQSLTTPLGGITSMLE
;
A
#
# COMPACT_ATOMS: atom_id res chain seq x y z
N MET A 1 -5.42 -5.32 -5.20
CA MET A 1 -5.89 -6.39 -6.09
C MET A 1 -7.15 -6.03 -6.87
N LEU A 2 -8.25 -5.62 -6.23
CA LEU A 2 -9.53 -5.29 -6.92
C LEU A 2 -9.38 -4.33 -8.12
N SER A 3 -8.65 -3.21 -7.95
CA SER A 3 -8.37 -2.29 -9.05
C SER A 3 -7.63 -2.93 -10.22
N TRP A 4 -6.73 -3.88 -9.95
CA TRP A 4 -6.03 -4.61 -11.01
C TRP A 4 -7.00 -5.53 -11.75
N SER A 5 -7.85 -6.27 -11.03
CA SER A 5 -8.90 -7.09 -11.64
C SER A 5 -9.84 -6.28 -12.53
N VAL A 6 -10.24 -5.08 -12.12
CA VAL A 6 -11.07 -4.19 -12.95
C VAL A 6 -10.33 -3.70 -14.20
N ILE A 7 -9.03 -3.47 -14.12
CA ILE A 7 -8.22 -3.05 -15.29
C ILE A 7 -8.10 -4.18 -16.31
N GLU A 8 -7.81 -5.41 -15.88
CA GLU A 8 -7.57 -6.54 -16.79
C GLU A 8 -8.89 -7.18 -17.27
N PHE A 9 -9.87 -7.31 -16.37
CA PHE A 9 -11.08 -8.12 -16.59
C PHE A 9 -12.38 -7.31 -16.50
N GLY A 10 -12.31 -5.97 -16.43
CA GLY A 10 -13.50 -5.13 -16.26
C GLY A 10 -14.56 -5.32 -17.35
N GLY A 11 -14.16 -5.67 -18.58
CA GLY A 11 -15.09 -5.99 -19.67
C GLY A 11 -15.92 -7.27 -19.42
N LEU A 12 -15.42 -8.19 -18.58
CA LEU A 12 -16.10 -9.44 -18.23
C LEU A 12 -17.05 -9.29 -17.03
N MET A 13 -16.99 -8.15 -16.31
CA MET A 13 -17.73 -7.95 -15.07
C MET A 13 -19.21 -7.60 -15.28
N LYS A 14 -19.69 -7.45 -16.52
CA LYS A 14 -21.10 -7.18 -16.87
C LYS A 14 -21.68 -6.05 -15.97
N GLY A 15 -22.81 -6.30 -15.30
CA GLY A 15 -23.45 -5.34 -14.38
C GLY A 15 -22.65 -5.03 -13.11
N GLU A 16 -21.70 -5.88 -12.72
CA GLU A 16 -20.92 -5.72 -11.49
C GLU A 16 -19.77 -4.73 -11.62
N LEU A 17 -19.43 -4.29 -12.84
CA LEU A 17 -18.35 -3.32 -13.05
C LEU A 17 -18.59 -2.02 -12.26
N GLN A 18 -19.85 -1.60 -12.14
CA GLN A 18 -20.18 -0.39 -11.40
C GLN A 18 -20.05 -0.60 -9.88
N ASN A 19 -20.50 -1.76 -9.36
CA ASN A 19 -20.33 -2.12 -7.95
C ASN A 19 -18.84 -2.22 -7.58
N ALA A 20 -18.03 -2.83 -8.46
CA ALA A 20 -16.58 -2.90 -8.28
C ALA A 20 -15.94 -1.50 -8.21
N ARG A 21 -16.40 -0.56 -9.04
CA ARG A 21 -15.93 0.85 -8.98
C ARG A 21 -16.36 1.54 -7.70
N VAL A 22 -17.57 1.31 -7.20
CA VAL A 22 -18.03 1.85 -5.91
C VAL A 22 -17.15 1.32 -4.78
N ALA A 23 -16.89 0.01 -4.74
CA ALA A 23 -16.01 -0.61 -3.74
C ALA A 23 -14.58 -0.04 -3.79
N ILE A 24 -14.01 0.13 -5.00
CA ILE A 24 -12.68 0.76 -5.15
C ILE A 24 -12.71 2.20 -4.63
N ARG A 25 -13.72 3.00 -4.99
CA ARG A 25 -13.84 4.40 -4.54
C ARG A 25 -13.93 4.48 -3.03
N TRP A 26 -14.73 3.63 -2.39
CA TRP A 26 -14.87 3.60 -0.94
C TRP A 26 -13.52 3.40 -0.24
N ALA A 27 -12.74 2.42 -0.70
CA ALA A 27 -11.40 2.17 -0.18
C ALA A 27 -10.45 3.34 -0.46
N THR A 28 -10.46 3.92 -1.66
CA THR A 28 -9.55 5.01 -1.99
C THR A 28 -9.90 6.33 -1.32
N ASP A 29 -11.17 6.60 -1.04
CA ASP A 29 -11.60 7.75 -0.24
C ASP A 29 -11.07 7.66 1.19
N TYR A 30 -11.10 6.46 1.77
CA TYR A 30 -10.43 6.20 3.06
C TYR A 30 -8.92 6.44 2.98
N LEU A 31 -8.24 5.89 1.96
CA LEU A 31 -6.79 6.08 1.79
C LEU A 31 -6.40 7.55 1.56
N LEU A 32 -7.24 8.33 0.86
CA LEU A 32 -7.04 9.78 0.70
C LEU A 32 -7.11 10.52 2.03
N LYS A 33 -8.03 10.13 2.92
CA LYS A 33 -8.13 10.67 4.30
C LYS A 33 -6.94 10.22 5.15
N ALA A 34 -6.58 8.94 5.10
CA ALA A 34 -5.47 8.37 5.85
C ALA A 34 -4.10 8.97 5.48
N THR A 35 -3.99 9.56 4.28
CA THR A 35 -2.79 10.21 3.76
C THR A 35 -2.97 11.72 3.58
N ALA A 36 -3.95 12.33 4.25
CA ALA A 36 -4.29 13.75 4.06
C ALA A 36 -3.15 14.68 4.49
N HIS A 37 -2.48 14.37 5.61
CA HIS A 37 -1.40 15.18 6.16
C HIS A 37 -0.05 14.89 5.49
N PRO A 38 0.77 15.91 5.20
CA PRO A 38 2.12 15.71 4.71
C PRO A 38 2.95 14.88 5.70
N ASN A 39 3.76 13.95 5.18
CA ASN A 39 4.68 13.12 5.96
C ASN A 39 4.03 12.34 7.12
N THR A 40 2.73 12.07 7.02
CA THR A 40 1.98 11.29 8.01
C THR A 40 0.99 10.39 7.31
N ILE A 41 0.97 9.13 7.69
CA ILE A 41 0.13 8.11 7.10
C ILE A 41 -0.50 7.30 8.20
N TYR A 42 -1.82 7.39 8.33
CA TYR A 42 -2.56 6.58 9.28
C TYR A 42 -2.71 5.16 8.72
N VAL A 43 -2.34 4.16 9.51
CA VAL A 43 -2.25 2.76 9.06
C VAL A 43 -3.17 1.82 9.81
N GLN A 44 -3.62 2.20 11.00
CA GLN A 44 -4.56 1.40 11.79
C GLN A 44 -5.42 2.30 12.66
N VAL A 45 -6.70 1.95 12.73
CA VAL A 45 -7.66 2.52 13.67
C VAL A 45 -8.08 1.37 14.60
N ARG A 46 -8.07 1.66 15.90
CA ARG A 46 -8.22 0.76 17.05
C ARG A 46 -7.04 -0.17 17.34
N ASP A 47 -6.95 -0.50 18.63
CA ASP A 47 -6.12 -1.60 19.11
C ASP A 47 -6.84 -2.92 18.82
N ALA A 48 -6.17 -3.81 18.10
CA ALA A 48 -6.77 -5.05 17.65
C ALA A 48 -7.17 -6.00 18.79
N LYS A 49 -6.42 -6.01 19.91
CA LYS A 49 -6.76 -6.87 21.06
C LYS A 49 -8.04 -6.38 21.73
N LYS A 50 -8.17 -5.07 21.92
CA LYS A 50 -9.40 -4.48 22.48
C LYS A 50 -10.58 -4.69 21.56
N ASP A 51 -10.40 -4.48 20.26
CA ASP A 51 -11.46 -4.68 19.27
C ASP A 51 -11.95 -6.14 19.24
N HIS A 52 -11.03 -7.11 19.20
CA HIS A 52 -11.37 -8.53 19.21
C HIS A 52 -11.91 -9.06 20.54
N SER A 53 -11.71 -8.32 21.64
CA SER A 53 -12.30 -8.67 22.94
C SER A 53 -13.79 -8.29 23.04
N CYS A 54 -14.31 -7.57 22.04
CA CYS A 54 -15.69 -7.13 22.01
C CYS A 54 -16.47 -7.86 20.90
N TRP A 55 -17.63 -8.44 21.25
CA TRP A 55 -18.56 -9.02 20.30
C TRP A 55 -19.87 -8.25 20.33
N GLU A 56 -19.96 -7.23 19.48
CA GLU A 56 -21.11 -6.35 19.36
C GLU A 56 -21.25 -5.85 17.92
N ARG A 57 -22.38 -5.20 17.59
CA ARG A 57 -22.54 -4.59 16.28
C ARG A 57 -21.61 -3.37 16.17
N PRO A 58 -21.00 -3.10 15.00
CA PRO A 58 -20.02 -2.02 14.85
C PRO A 58 -20.58 -0.62 15.19
N GLU A 59 -21.88 -0.41 15.04
CA GLU A 59 -22.60 0.81 15.43
C GLU A 59 -22.75 0.99 16.94
N ASP A 60 -22.69 -0.09 17.72
CA ASP A 60 -22.83 -0.09 19.19
C ASP A 60 -21.46 -0.03 19.89
N MET A 61 -20.36 0.08 19.15
CA MET A 61 -19.03 -0.05 19.74
C MET A 61 -18.52 1.18 20.48
N ASP A 62 -18.44 1.07 21.80
CA ASP A 62 -17.98 2.13 22.70
C ASP A 62 -16.46 2.09 23.00
N THR A 63 -15.73 1.08 22.51
CA THR A 63 -14.30 0.95 22.80
C THR A 63 -13.46 2.09 22.17
N PRO A 64 -12.39 2.57 22.84
CA PRO A 64 -11.59 3.68 22.35
C PRO A 64 -11.04 3.47 20.93
N ARG A 65 -11.23 4.46 20.05
CA ARG A 65 -10.72 4.47 18.67
C ARG A 65 -9.31 5.08 18.60
N SER A 66 -8.32 4.38 19.13
CA SER A 66 -6.91 4.76 18.98
C SER A 66 -6.50 4.81 17.50
N VAL A 67 -5.63 5.73 17.11
CA VAL A 67 -5.16 5.81 15.71
C VAL A 67 -3.65 5.69 15.68
N PHE A 68 -3.15 4.78 14.86
CA PHE A 68 -1.72 4.54 14.66
C PHE A 68 -1.27 5.11 13.32
N LYS A 69 -0.11 5.77 13.33
CA LYS A 69 0.44 6.46 12.18
C LYS A 69 1.90 6.10 11.93
N ILE A 70 2.31 6.35 10.70
CA ILE A 70 3.68 6.36 10.22
C ILE A 70 4.04 7.80 9.90
N ASP A 71 5.16 8.26 10.44
CA ASP A 71 5.77 9.54 10.11
C ASP A 71 7.29 9.39 10.01
N ALA A 72 8.01 10.51 9.88
CA ALA A 72 9.47 10.51 9.76
C ALA A 72 10.19 9.84 10.95
N ASN A 73 9.57 9.82 12.14
CA ASN A 73 10.14 9.27 13.37
C ASN A 73 9.75 7.81 13.59
N THR A 74 8.60 7.38 13.05
CA THR A 74 8.13 5.97 13.09
C THR A 74 7.89 5.40 11.68
N PRO A 75 8.95 5.23 10.88
CA PRO A 75 8.86 4.72 9.51
C PRO A 75 8.36 3.27 9.44
N GLY A 76 7.57 2.97 8.41
CA GLY A 76 7.06 1.64 8.08
C GLY A 76 6.78 1.48 6.58
N SER A 77 7.58 0.69 5.88
CA SER A 77 7.63 0.68 4.42
C SER A 77 6.51 -0.11 3.74
N LYS A 78 6.03 -1.21 4.33
CA LYS A 78 5.08 -2.15 3.70
C LYS A 78 3.69 -1.58 3.47
N PHE A 79 3.03 -1.15 4.54
CA PHE A 79 1.66 -0.62 4.48
C PHE A 79 1.57 0.59 3.56
N VAL A 80 2.62 1.40 3.54
CA VAL A 80 2.64 2.60 2.73
C VAL A 80 2.84 2.28 1.26
N THR A 81 3.66 1.28 0.92
CA THR A 81 3.82 0.89 -0.48
C THR A 81 2.54 0.32 -1.07
N GLU A 82 1.81 -0.50 -0.32
CA GLU A 82 0.50 -1.00 -0.77
C GLU A 82 -0.52 0.14 -0.93
N THR A 83 -0.45 1.17 -0.10
CA THR A 83 -1.25 2.40 -0.26
C THR A 83 -0.92 3.10 -1.58
N VAL A 84 0.36 3.24 -1.93
CA VAL A 84 0.79 3.78 -3.25
C VAL A 84 0.19 2.97 -4.38
N VAL A 85 0.31 1.64 -4.31
CA VAL A 85 -0.18 0.72 -5.34
C VAL A 85 -1.68 0.83 -5.49
N ALA A 86 -2.43 0.82 -4.39
CA ALA A 86 -3.88 0.93 -4.39
C ALA A 86 -4.34 2.23 -5.05
N LEU A 87 -3.77 3.37 -4.66
CA LEU A 87 -4.09 4.68 -5.24
C LEU A 87 -3.68 4.78 -6.72
N ALA A 88 -2.48 4.31 -7.07
CA ALA A 88 -1.98 4.33 -8.45
C ALA A 88 -2.84 3.45 -9.37
N THR A 89 -3.17 2.23 -8.96
CA THR A 89 -4.03 1.33 -9.75
C THR A 89 -5.46 1.84 -9.83
N ALA A 90 -6.04 2.37 -8.76
CA ALA A 90 -7.37 2.97 -8.79
C ALA A 90 -7.42 4.20 -9.72
N SER A 91 -6.34 4.99 -9.80
CA SER A 91 -6.28 6.12 -10.73
C SER A 91 -6.48 5.69 -12.19
N LEU A 92 -6.00 4.50 -12.56
CA LEU A 92 -6.21 3.92 -13.90
C LEU A 92 -7.66 3.48 -14.10
N VAL A 93 -8.30 2.90 -13.09
CA VAL A 93 -9.71 2.47 -13.13
C VAL A 93 -10.63 3.67 -13.43
N PHE A 94 -10.40 4.80 -12.77
CA PHE A 94 -11.22 6.00 -12.93
C PHE A 94 -10.78 6.92 -14.07
N ARG A 95 -9.72 6.58 -14.82
CA ARG A 95 -9.10 7.49 -15.80
C ARG A 95 -10.07 8.04 -16.84
N ARG A 96 -11.05 7.24 -17.26
CA ARG A 96 -12.06 7.64 -18.26
C ARG A 96 -13.39 8.06 -17.62
N THR A 97 -13.80 7.41 -16.54
CA THR A 97 -15.13 7.62 -15.92
C THR A 97 -15.17 8.78 -14.93
N ASP A 98 -14.05 9.10 -14.28
CA ASP A 98 -13.89 10.26 -13.42
C ASP A 98 -12.44 10.78 -13.50
N PRO A 99 -12.09 11.54 -14.56
CA PRO A 99 -10.74 12.02 -14.78
C PRO A 99 -10.23 12.93 -13.67
N THR A 100 -11.11 13.66 -12.99
CA THR A 100 -10.76 14.54 -11.87
C THR A 100 -10.30 13.72 -10.67
N TYR A 101 -11.10 12.72 -10.27
CA TYR A 101 -10.73 11.81 -9.18
C TYR A 101 -9.48 10.98 -9.51
N SER A 102 -9.37 10.50 -10.75
CA SER A 102 -8.16 9.82 -11.25
C SER A 102 -6.88 10.66 -11.03
N LYS A 103 -6.91 11.96 -11.37
CA LYS A 103 -5.78 12.87 -11.15
C LYS A 103 -5.47 13.06 -9.65
N VAL A 104 -6.49 13.16 -8.81
CA VAL A 104 -6.32 13.24 -7.34
C VAL A 104 -5.61 12.01 -6.80
N LEU A 105 -6.07 10.82 -7.18
CA LEU A 105 -5.47 9.55 -6.77
C LEU A 105 -4.01 9.41 -7.22
N ALA A 106 -3.72 9.71 -8.49
CA ALA A 106 -2.37 9.61 -9.02
C ALA A 106 -1.42 10.59 -8.32
N ARG A 107 -1.83 11.84 -8.12
CA ARG A 107 -1.04 12.84 -7.38
C ARG A 107 -0.78 12.41 -5.95
N LYS A 108 -1.78 11.84 -5.27
CA LYS A 108 -1.58 11.34 -3.91
C LYS A 108 -0.61 10.16 -3.89
N ALA A 109 -0.75 9.19 -4.80
CA ALA A 109 0.15 8.05 -4.90
C ALA A 109 1.61 8.48 -5.09
N ILE A 110 1.87 9.49 -5.93
CA ILE A 110 3.21 10.07 -6.13
C ILE A 110 3.77 10.64 -4.81
N LYS A 111 2.99 11.47 -4.11
CA LYS A 111 3.41 12.09 -2.84
C LYS A 111 3.71 11.05 -1.77
N VAL A 112 2.85 10.04 -1.66
CA VAL A 112 3.01 8.94 -0.71
C VAL A 112 4.27 8.13 -1.04
N PHE A 113 4.53 7.82 -2.31
CA PHE A 113 5.73 7.10 -2.73
C PHE A 113 7.01 7.87 -2.41
N GLN A 114 7.04 9.17 -2.71
CA GLN A 114 8.18 10.04 -2.37
C GLN A 114 8.47 10.06 -0.88
N PHE A 115 7.42 10.04 -0.04
CA PHE A 115 7.58 9.92 1.41
C PHE A 115 8.23 8.58 1.79
N VAL A 116 7.74 7.45 1.28
CA VAL A 116 8.35 6.14 1.64
C VAL A 116 9.78 6.03 1.18
N ASP A 117 10.06 6.41 -0.06
CA ASP A 117 11.39 6.34 -0.66
C ASP A 117 12.41 7.16 0.15
N LYS A 118 11.99 8.33 0.66
CA LYS A 118 12.83 9.20 1.49
C LYS A 118 13.14 8.60 2.87
N TYR A 119 12.19 7.91 3.51
CA TYR A 119 12.33 7.41 4.89
C TYR A 119 12.61 5.90 4.98
N MET A 120 13.00 5.28 3.86
CA MET A 120 13.20 3.83 3.72
C MET A 120 14.34 3.25 4.58
N GLY A 121 15.22 4.08 5.14
CA GLY A 121 16.40 3.65 5.89
C GLY A 121 16.15 3.14 7.32
N SER A 122 14.98 3.39 7.89
CA SER A 122 14.67 3.00 9.26
C SER A 122 13.44 2.09 9.24
N TYR A 123 13.64 0.78 9.35
CA TYR A 123 12.53 -0.09 9.72
C TYR A 123 12.28 0.13 11.21
N SER A 124 11.30 0.96 11.58
CA SER A 124 10.94 1.08 12.98
C SER A 124 10.07 -0.12 13.36
N ASN A 125 10.55 -0.93 14.31
CA ASN A 125 9.72 -1.91 15.01
C ASN A 125 8.61 -1.23 15.85
N ALA A 126 8.44 0.09 15.78
CA ALA A 126 7.53 0.88 16.62
C ALA A 126 6.06 0.46 16.47
N LEU A 127 5.64 0.06 15.27
CA LEU A 127 4.29 -0.44 15.03
C LEU A 127 4.12 -1.94 15.27
N LYS A 128 5.22 -2.68 15.42
CA LYS A 128 5.20 -4.14 15.61
C LYS A 128 4.31 -4.56 16.80
N PRO A 129 4.33 -3.91 17.98
CA PRO A 129 3.48 -4.30 19.11
C PRO A 129 1.97 -4.18 18.86
N PHE A 130 1.56 -3.30 17.93
CA PHE A 130 0.15 -2.99 17.65
C PHE A 130 -0.40 -3.74 16.43
N VAL A 131 0.49 -4.13 15.51
CA VAL A 131 0.12 -4.77 14.24
C VAL A 131 0.43 -6.27 14.23
N CYS A 132 1.51 -6.71 14.88
CA CYS A 132 1.77 -8.13 15.11
C CYS A 132 1.04 -8.62 16.38
N PRO A 133 0.49 -9.84 16.40
CA PRO A 133 0.67 -10.93 15.43
C PRO A 133 -0.29 -10.93 14.23
N PHE A 134 -1.15 -9.92 14.07
CA PHE A 134 -2.23 -9.94 13.06
C PHE A 134 -1.74 -9.75 11.62
N TYR A 135 -0.96 -8.69 11.36
CA TYR A 135 -0.44 -8.37 10.02
C TYR A 135 1.06 -8.06 10.05
N CYS A 136 1.87 -9.08 10.36
CA CYS A 136 3.31 -8.91 10.43
C CYS A 136 3.99 -8.63 9.07
N SER A 137 5.11 -7.91 9.14
CA SER A 137 5.96 -7.63 7.98
C SER A 137 7.15 -8.59 7.96
N TYR A 138 7.40 -9.23 6.81
CA TYR A 138 8.40 -10.29 6.66
C TYR A 138 9.38 -10.07 5.48
N SER A 139 9.35 -8.96 4.73
CA SER A 139 10.26 -8.76 3.58
C SER A 139 10.35 -7.31 3.04
N GLY A 140 11.37 -7.04 2.20
CA GLY A 140 11.79 -5.70 1.73
C GLY A 140 11.53 -5.32 0.26
N CYS A 141 10.97 -6.20 -0.60
CA CYS A 141 10.83 -5.93 -2.05
C CYS A 141 9.58 -5.13 -2.48
N GLN A 142 9.11 -4.19 -1.66
CA GLN A 142 7.81 -3.54 -1.91
C GLN A 142 7.91 -2.27 -2.78
N LEU A 143 8.98 -1.48 -2.70
CA LEU A 143 9.07 -0.24 -3.50
C LEU A 143 9.14 -0.48 -5.01
N LEU A 144 9.76 -1.57 -5.46
CA LEU A 144 9.77 -1.96 -6.87
C LEU A 144 8.35 -2.13 -7.41
N TRP A 145 7.49 -2.75 -6.60
CA TRP A 145 6.07 -2.94 -6.92
C TRP A 145 5.31 -1.61 -6.99
N GLY A 146 5.52 -0.71 -6.02
CA GLY A 146 4.96 0.64 -6.02
C GLY A 146 5.38 1.46 -7.24
N ALA A 147 6.67 1.48 -7.55
CA ALA A 147 7.24 2.19 -8.70
C ALA A 147 6.66 1.65 -10.02
N THR A 148 6.50 0.33 -10.15
CA THR A 148 5.90 -0.30 -11.34
C THR A 148 4.48 0.19 -11.59
N LYS A 149 3.65 0.26 -10.54
CA LYS A 149 2.27 0.74 -10.68
C LYS A 149 2.18 2.23 -10.91
N LEU A 150 3.06 3.04 -10.32
CA LEU A 150 3.16 4.46 -10.62
C LEU A 150 3.61 4.73 -12.05
N HIS A 151 4.55 3.95 -12.58
CA HIS A 151 4.91 4.03 -13.99
C HIS A 151 3.72 3.69 -14.89
N LYS A 152 2.99 2.60 -14.59
CA LYS A 152 1.78 2.22 -15.35
C LYS A 152 0.72 3.34 -15.32
N ALA A 153 0.53 3.99 -14.17
CA ALA A 153 -0.46 5.06 -13.96
C ALA A 153 -0.09 6.40 -14.63
N THR A 154 1.17 6.81 -14.53
CA THR A 154 1.62 8.17 -14.88
C THR A 154 2.37 8.24 -16.21
N LYS A 155 2.92 7.12 -16.70
CA LYS A 155 3.86 7.05 -17.81
C LYS A 155 5.14 7.90 -17.62
N ASN A 156 5.42 8.32 -16.39
CA ASN A 156 6.62 9.09 -16.09
C ASN A 156 7.88 8.18 -16.18
N PRO A 157 8.87 8.52 -17.02
CA PRO A 157 10.09 7.72 -17.21
C PRO A 157 10.96 7.64 -15.95
N MET A 158 10.83 8.56 -15.00
CA MET A 158 11.53 8.51 -13.70
C MET A 158 11.28 7.18 -12.99
N TYR A 159 10.04 6.69 -12.94
CA TYR A 159 9.72 5.43 -12.28
C TYR A 159 10.27 4.22 -13.03
N LEU A 160 10.37 4.28 -14.36
CA LEU A 160 11.01 3.22 -15.14
C LEU A 160 12.51 3.12 -14.84
N ASN A 161 13.18 4.28 -14.74
CA ASN A 161 14.59 4.32 -14.35
C ASN A 161 14.79 3.81 -12.91
N TYR A 162 13.92 4.21 -11.99
CA TYR A 162 13.92 3.70 -10.61
C TYR A 162 13.79 2.17 -10.56
N ILE A 163 12.84 1.59 -11.33
CA ILE A 163 12.64 0.13 -11.42
C ILE A 163 13.91 -0.56 -11.92
N LYS A 164 14.54 -0.04 -12.98
CA LYS A 164 15.78 -0.61 -13.54
C LYS A 164 16.93 -0.57 -12.54
N LEU A 165 17.09 0.53 -11.79
CA LEU A 165 18.12 0.67 -10.77
C LEU A 165 17.91 -0.31 -9.61
N MET A 166 16.68 -0.39 -9.11
CA MET A 166 16.33 -1.31 -8.01
C MET A 166 16.43 -2.78 -8.43
N ALA A 167 16.05 -3.12 -9.66
CA ALA A 167 16.19 -4.48 -10.18
C ALA A 167 17.67 -4.93 -10.22
N ARG A 168 18.56 -4.06 -10.72
CA ARG A 168 20.01 -4.32 -10.74
C ARG A 168 20.60 -4.48 -9.34
N SER A 169 20.15 -3.68 -8.36
CA SER A 169 20.63 -3.84 -6.97
C SER A 169 20.19 -5.17 -6.34
N LEU A 170 19.01 -5.68 -6.70
CA LEU A 170 18.53 -6.98 -6.22
C LEU A 170 19.29 -8.13 -6.88
N GLU A 171 19.59 -8.05 -8.17
CA GLU A 171 20.45 -9.01 -8.88
C GLU A 171 21.85 -9.06 -8.23
N LEU A 172 22.45 -7.89 -7.96
CA LEU A 172 23.75 -7.80 -7.27
C LEU A 172 23.70 -8.37 -5.85
N GLN A 173 22.64 -8.12 -5.07
CA GLN A 173 22.48 -8.72 -3.75
C GLN A 173 22.40 -10.25 -3.81
N SER A 174 21.64 -10.80 -4.76
CA SER A 174 21.50 -12.25 -4.94
C SER A 174 22.81 -12.95 -5.31
N LEU A 175 23.72 -12.25 -5.99
CA LEU A 175 25.06 -12.73 -6.36
C LEU A 175 26.08 -12.61 -5.21
N THR A 176 25.80 -11.80 -4.19
CA THR A 176 26.71 -11.55 -3.04
C THR A 176 26.31 -12.28 -1.76
N THR A 177 25.12 -12.88 -1.69
CA THR A 177 24.70 -13.73 -0.56
C THR A 177 25.32 -15.13 -0.71
N PRO A 178 26.16 -15.60 0.25
CA PRO A 178 26.67 -16.97 0.21
C PRO A 178 25.53 -17.99 0.24
N LEU A 179 25.66 -19.07 -0.54
CA LEU A 179 24.77 -20.24 -0.57
C LEU A 179 24.83 -21.02 0.77
N GLY A 180 24.34 -20.43 1.87
CA GLY A 180 24.50 -20.96 3.22
C GLY A 180 23.24 -20.97 4.07
N GLY A 181 22.04 -21.01 3.47
CA GLY A 181 20.79 -20.94 4.24
C GLY A 181 19.54 -21.50 3.57
N ILE A 182 19.64 -22.32 2.53
CA ILE A 182 18.50 -23.06 1.96
C ILE A 182 18.70 -24.55 2.22
N THR A 183 18.61 -24.95 3.48
CA THR A 183 18.40 -26.33 3.91
C THR A 183 17.52 -26.32 5.17
N SER A 184 16.23 -26.11 4.97
CA SER A 184 15.14 -26.64 5.83
C SER A 184 13.79 -26.09 5.35
N MET A 185 13.28 -26.63 4.24
CA MET A 185 11.83 -26.66 3.96
C MET A 185 11.52 -27.63 2.81
N LEU A 186 12.04 -28.85 2.95
CA LEU A 186 11.52 -30.06 2.30
C LEU A 186 11.57 -31.20 3.32
N GLU A 187 10.76 -31.06 4.37
CA GLU A 187 10.03 -32.13 5.06
C GLU A 187 8.65 -31.58 5.42
#